data_AF-A0A950QUT4-F1
#
_entry.id   AF-A0A950QUT4-F1
#
_cell.length_a   1.000
_cell.length_b   1.000
_cell.length_c   1.000
_cell.angle_alpha   90.00
_cell.angle_beta   90.00
_cell.angle_gamma   90.00
#
_symmetry.space_group_name_H-M   'P 1'
#
loop_
_entity.id
_entity.type
_entity.pdbx_description
1 polymer ?
#
loop_
_entity_poly.entity_id
_entity_poly.type
_entity_poly.pdbx_seq_one_letter_code
_entity_poly.pdbx_strand_id
1 'polypeptide(L)'
;ITAVLEKADCGFMLDVNNVYVNSRNHKYDPFEFIRKLPLHRVAQIHVAGHKDNGDTLVDTHEGPIIDPVWKLYEFTIQQMERPVSTLIEWDTNVPPLKRVLEEAAIADRLMNWKPAGRAVEFHPLRDNLRVDRLPMGASYAVGA
;
A
#
# COMPACT_ATOMS: atom_id res chain seq x y z
N ILE A 1 2.09 15.92 -8.60
CA ILE A 1 2.93 15.21 -7.61
C ILE A 1 4.42 15.22 -7.97
N THR A 2 4.81 14.95 -9.23
CA THR A 2 6.21 14.87 -9.68
C THR A 2 7.09 16.04 -9.23
N ALA A 3 6.66 17.29 -9.47
CA ALA A 3 7.43 18.47 -9.05
C ALA A 3 7.66 18.57 -7.52
N VAL A 4 6.78 18.00 -6.70
CA VAL A 4 6.96 17.96 -5.23
C VAL A 4 8.02 16.92 -4.89
N LEU A 5 7.94 15.73 -5.48
CA LEU A 5 8.90 14.64 -5.24
C LEU A 5 10.31 15.00 -5.70
N GLU A 6 10.43 15.71 -6.82
CA GLU A 6 11.72 16.18 -7.33
C GLU A 6 12.35 17.23 -6.43
N LYS A 7 11.56 18.21 -5.97
CA LYS A 7 12.07 19.29 -5.10
C LYS A 7 12.40 18.82 -3.69
N ALA A 8 11.65 17.85 -3.17
CA ALA A 8 11.87 17.28 -1.84
C ALA A 8 12.85 16.10 -1.84
N ASP A 9 13.22 15.60 -3.03
CA ASP A 9 13.96 14.36 -3.26
C ASP A 9 13.52 13.20 -2.36
N CYS A 10 12.23 12.88 -2.43
CA CYS A 10 11.63 11.82 -1.63
C CYS A 10 10.90 10.80 -2.50
N GLY A 11 10.62 9.64 -1.90
CA GLY A 11 9.63 8.70 -2.38
C GLY A 11 8.23 9.08 -1.93
N PHE A 12 7.23 8.32 -2.36
CA PHE A 12 5.84 8.52 -1.92
C PHE A 12 5.11 7.21 -1.71
N MET A 13 4.08 7.27 -0.88
CA MET A 13 3.10 6.21 -0.70
C MET A 13 2.02 6.37 -1.77
N LEU A 14 1.75 5.31 -2.53
CA LEU A 14 0.70 5.30 -3.55
C LEU A 14 -0.53 4.59 -3.02
N ASP A 15 -1.58 5.35 -2.79
CA ASP A 15 -2.89 4.80 -2.46
C ASP A 15 -3.70 4.56 -3.74
N VAL A 16 -3.94 3.29 -4.05
CA VAL A 16 -4.70 2.88 -5.24
C VAL A 16 -6.19 3.15 -5.08
N ASN A 17 -6.71 3.05 -3.85
CA ASN A 17 -8.11 3.34 -3.55
C ASN A 17 -8.42 4.81 -3.81
N ASN A 18 -7.55 5.70 -3.33
CA ASN A 18 -7.69 7.14 -3.52
C ASN A 18 -7.61 7.53 -5.01
N VAL A 19 -6.74 6.86 -5.80
CA VAL A 19 -6.74 7.05 -7.27
C VAL A 19 -8.08 6.65 -7.88
N TYR A 20 -8.66 5.52 -7.48
CA TYR A 20 -9.96 5.06 -7.97
C TYR A 20 -11.09 6.03 -7.56
N VAL A 21 -11.21 6.36 -6.27
CA VAL A 21 -12.21 7.30 -5.73
C VAL A 21 -12.17 8.64 -6.46
N ASN A 22 -10.99 9.24 -6.60
CA ASN A 22 -10.82 10.49 -7.32
C ASN A 22 -11.16 10.36 -8.81
N SER A 23 -10.84 9.24 -9.45
CA SER A 23 -11.17 9.01 -10.87
C SER A 23 -12.68 9.01 -11.11
N ARG A 24 -13.45 8.43 -10.18
CA ARG A 24 -14.91 8.38 -10.23
C ARG A 24 -15.51 9.77 -9.98
N ASN A 25 -15.04 10.47 -8.96
CA ASN A 25 -15.54 11.78 -8.59
C ASN A 25 -15.19 12.86 -9.64
N HIS A 26 -13.99 12.81 -10.23
CA HIS A 26 -13.47 13.81 -11.16
C HIS A 26 -13.48 13.38 -12.63
N LYS A 27 -14.02 12.21 -12.94
CA LYS A 27 -14.28 11.71 -14.30
C LYS A 27 -13.03 11.63 -15.18
N TYR A 28 -11.97 11.02 -14.65
CA TYR A 28 -10.76 10.70 -15.42
C TYR A 28 -10.49 9.19 -15.43
N ASP A 29 -9.60 8.74 -16.33
CA ASP A 29 -9.18 7.33 -16.38
C ASP A 29 -8.08 7.06 -15.34
N PRO A 30 -8.33 6.19 -14.34
CA PRO A 30 -7.34 5.89 -13.30
C PRO A 30 -6.12 5.14 -13.85
N PHE A 31 -6.25 4.34 -14.92
CA PHE A 31 -5.14 3.60 -15.51
C PHE A 31 -4.18 4.54 -16.26
N GLU A 32 -4.72 5.53 -16.96
CA GLU A 32 -3.92 6.63 -17.55
C GLU A 32 -3.23 7.47 -16.48
N PHE A 33 -3.91 7.70 -15.35
CA PHE A 33 -3.31 8.42 -14.22
C PHE A 33 -2.11 7.67 -13.67
N ILE A 34 -2.24 6.37 -13.38
CA ILE A 34 -1.14 5.51 -12.91
C ILE A 34 0.04 5.52 -13.88
N ARG A 35 -0.20 5.42 -15.19
CA ARG A 35 0.86 5.44 -16.21
C ARG A 35 1.69 6.73 -16.23
N LYS A 36 1.15 7.84 -15.73
CA LYS A 36 1.85 9.14 -15.66
C LYS A 36 2.60 9.35 -14.35
N LEU A 37 2.43 8.47 -13.36
CA LEU A 37 3.11 8.59 -12.08
C LEU A 37 4.58 8.14 -12.18
N PRO A 38 5.50 8.75 -11.41
CA PRO A 38 6.88 8.30 -11.32
C PRO A 38 6.98 7.04 -10.44
N LEU A 39 6.51 5.89 -10.94
CA LEU A 39 6.35 4.66 -10.14
C LEU A 39 7.64 4.14 -9.50
N HIS A 40 8.80 4.45 -10.07
CA HIS A 40 10.11 4.13 -9.48
C HIS A 40 10.31 4.78 -8.08
N ARG A 41 9.61 5.89 -7.78
CA ARG A 41 9.64 6.58 -6.48
C ARG A 41 8.62 6.06 -5.47
N VAL A 42 7.79 5.07 -5.81
CA VAL A 42 6.80 4.52 -4.88
C VAL A 42 7.50 3.71 -3.79
N ALA A 43 7.34 4.12 -2.53
CA ALA A 43 7.93 3.45 -1.38
C ALA A 43 7.03 2.36 -0.80
N GLN A 44 5.71 2.53 -0.90
CA GLN A 44 4.69 1.62 -0.38
C GLN A 44 3.38 1.81 -1.18
N ILE A 45 2.59 0.74 -1.32
CA ILE A 45 1.26 0.78 -1.95
C ILE A 45 0.19 0.54 -0.89
N HIS A 46 -0.86 1.35 -0.89
CA HIS A 46 -2.02 1.17 -0.03
C HIS A 46 -3.23 0.74 -0.87
N VAL A 47 -4.00 -0.21 -0.33
CA VAL A 47 -5.22 -0.72 -0.94
C VAL A 47 -6.30 -0.83 0.13
N ALA A 48 -7.44 -0.23 -0.12
CA ALA A 48 -8.52 -0.08 0.85
C ALA A 48 -9.90 -0.16 0.20
N GLY A 49 -10.93 -0.31 1.03
CA GLY A 49 -12.33 -0.09 0.64
C GLY A 49 -12.71 1.40 0.66
N HIS A 50 -13.92 1.71 0.22
CA HIS A 50 -14.47 3.07 0.27
C HIS A 50 -15.99 3.03 0.38
N LYS A 51 -16.57 4.16 0.77
CA LYS A 51 -18.01 4.34 0.80
C LYS A 51 -18.53 4.86 -0.53
N ASP A 52 -19.62 4.28 -1.01
CA ASP A 52 -20.39 4.78 -2.14
C ASP A 52 -21.65 5.49 -1.63
N ASN A 53 -21.77 6.80 -1.89
CA ASN A 53 -22.95 7.60 -1.56
C ASN A 53 -23.87 7.81 -2.79
N GLY A 54 -23.68 7.04 -3.86
CA GLY A 54 -24.39 7.14 -5.14
C GLY A 54 -23.70 8.10 -6.10
N ASP A 55 -23.75 9.39 -5.79
CA ASP A 55 -23.20 10.43 -6.66
C ASP A 55 -21.71 10.70 -6.43
N THR A 56 -21.19 10.30 -5.25
CA THR A 56 -19.81 10.50 -4.84
C THR A 56 -19.29 9.29 -4.09
N LEU A 57 -18.01 9.00 -4.31
CA LEU A 57 -17.26 8.04 -3.51
C LEU A 57 -16.48 8.80 -2.43
N VAL A 58 -16.42 8.24 -1.23
CA VAL A 58 -15.66 8.79 -0.11
C VAL A 58 -14.63 7.77 0.33
N ASP A 59 -13.37 8.23 0.38
CA ASP A 59 -12.20 7.45 0.76
C ASP A 59 -12.17 7.19 2.29
N THR A 60 -13.08 6.33 2.76
CA THR A 60 -13.29 6.05 4.18
C THR A 60 -12.41 4.92 4.71
N HIS A 61 -11.72 4.19 3.82
CA HIS A 61 -11.00 2.95 4.15
C HIS A 61 -11.86 1.98 4.95
N GLU A 62 -13.16 1.96 4.63
CA GLU A 62 -14.15 1.12 5.25
C GLU A 62 -14.71 0.13 4.21
N GLY A 63 -15.04 -1.06 4.68
CA GLY A 63 -15.64 -2.09 3.85
C GLY A 63 -14.65 -2.83 2.95
N PRO A 64 -15.12 -3.93 2.34
CA PRO A 64 -14.27 -4.79 1.53
C PRO A 64 -13.78 -4.08 0.27
N ILE A 65 -12.55 -4.38 -0.13
CA ILE A 65 -11.94 -3.87 -1.37
C ILE A 65 -12.69 -4.47 -2.56
N ILE A 66 -13.21 -3.60 -3.45
CA ILE A 66 -13.99 -3.99 -4.62
C ILE A 66 -13.13 -4.36 -5.84
N ASP A 67 -13.68 -5.16 -6.75
CA ASP A 67 -12.97 -5.65 -7.95
C ASP A 67 -12.31 -4.55 -8.80
N PRO A 68 -12.92 -3.37 -9.05
CA PRO A 68 -12.25 -2.30 -9.78
C PRO A 68 -10.96 -1.80 -9.12
N VAL A 69 -10.92 -1.75 -7.79
CA VAL A 69 -9.71 -1.35 -7.04
C VAL A 69 -8.65 -2.45 -7.13
N TRP A 70 -9.04 -3.73 -7.01
CA TRP A 70 -8.12 -4.85 -7.23
C TRP A 70 -7.52 -4.87 -8.64
N LYS A 71 -8.31 -4.58 -9.67
CA LYS A 71 -7.84 -4.47 -11.06
C LYS A 71 -6.86 -3.31 -11.24
N LEU A 72 -7.14 -2.17 -10.61
CA LEU A 72 -6.22 -1.03 -10.67
C LEU A 72 -4.92 -1.32 -9.91
N TYR A 73 -5.00 -2.03 -8.79
CA TYR A 73 -3.83 -2.50 -8.04
C TYR A 73 -3.00 -3.47 -8.87
N GLU A 74 -3.61 -4.50 -9.46
CA GLU A 74 -2.94 -5.45 -10.35
C GLU A 74 -2.27 -4.74 -11.53
N PHE A 75 -2.96 -3.79 -12.17
CA PHE A 75 -2.36 -2.97 -13.21
C PHE A 75 -1.15 -2.18 -12.70
N THR A 76 -1.28 -1.55 -11.53
CA THR A 76 -0.22 -0.74 -10.91
C THR A 76 1.04 -1.57 -10.69
N ILE A 77 0.94 -2.74 -10.05
CA ILE A 77 2.10 -3.60 -9.80
C ILE A 77 2.74 -4.09 -11.10
N GLN A 78 1.96 -4.32 -12.17
CA GLN A 78 2.50 -4.70 -13.49
C GLN A 78 3.28 -3.56 -14.18
N GLN A 79 3.03 -2.30 -13.82
CA GLN A 79 3.78 -1.16 -14.34
C GLN A 79 5.09 -0.89 -13.58
N MET A 80 5.36 -1.59 -12.47
CA MET A 80 6.50 -1.31 -11.61
C MET A 80 7.72 -2.16 -11.96
N GLU A 81 8.90 -1.56 -11.86
CA GLU A 81 10.18 -2.20 -12.18
C GLU A 81 10.72 -3.08 -11.03
N ARG A 82 10.18 -2.90 -9.82
CA ARG A 82 10.59 -3.62 -8.61
C ARG A 82 9.40 -3.93 -7.72
N PRO A 83 9.46 -4.97 -6.89
CA PRO A 83 8.46 -5.19 -5.87
C PRO A 83 8.44 -4.01 -4.88
N VAL A 84 7.23 -3.67 -4.45
CA VAL A 84 6.94 -2.68 -3.40
C VAL A 84 5.98 -3.34 -2.41
N SER A 85 6.18 -3.08 -1.12
CA SER A 85 5.29 -3.59 -0.08
C SER A 85 3.89 -2.99 -0.22
N THR A 86 2.89 -3.84 -0.02
CA THR A 86 1.48 -3.46 -0.03
C THR A 86 0.89 -3.55 1.37
N LEU A 87 0.18 -2.50 1.78
CA LEU A 87 -0.64 -2.48 2.99
C LEU A 87 -2.12 -2.57 2.62
N ILE A 88 -2.83 -3.49 3.26
CA ILE A 88 -4.30 -3.53 3.26
C ILE A 88 -4.79 -2.64 4.39
N GLU A 89 -5.56 -1.61 4.07
CA GLU A 89 -6.05 -0.64 5.04
C GLU A 89 -7.51 -0.86 5.41
N TRP A 90 -7.77 -0.72 6.72
CA TRP A 90 -9.08 -0.74 7.35
C TRP A 90 -9.04 0.25 8.52
N ASP A 91 -9.61 1.44 8.34
CA ASP A 91 -9.50 2.53 9.34
C ASP A 91 -10.63 2.50 10.37
N THR A 92 -11.83 2.12 9.92
CA THR A 92 -13.04 2.10 10.74
C THR A 92 -13.85 0.83 10.49
N ASN A 93 -14.68 0.42 11.47
CA ASN A 93 -15.49 -0.80 11.38
C ASN A 93 -14.68 -2.06 11.01
N VAL A 94 -13.46 -2.17 11.56
CA VAL A 94 -12.50 -3.22 11.23
C VAL A 94 -13.13 -4.60 11.42
N PRO A 95 -13.15 -5.46 10.37
CA PRO A 95 -13.78 -6.77 10.43
C PRO A 95 -12.92 -7.74 11.24
N PRO A 96 -13.41 -8.96 11.52
CA PRO A 96 -12.58 -9.99 12.10
C PRO A 96 -11.29 -10.21 11.31
N LEU A 97 -10.18 -10.45 12.01
CA LEU A 97 -8.84 -10.62 11.41
C LEU A 97 -8.82 -11.55 10.19
N LYS A 98 -9.62 -12.63 10.20
CA LYS A 98 -9.76 -13.56 9.07
C LYS A 98 -10.09 -12.85 7.76
N ARG A 99 -10.97 -11.85 7.78
CA ARG A 99 -11.36 -11.08 6.58
C ARG A 99 -10.22 -10.23 6.06
N VAL A 100 -9.49 -9.57 6.95
CA VAL A 100 -8.30 -8.78 6.59
C VAL A 100 -7.22 -9.67 5.98
N LEU A 101 -7.01 -10.87 6.55
CA LEU A 101 -6.07 -11.86 6.01
C LEU A 101 -6.51 -12.43 4.65
N GLU A 102 -7.81 -12.57 4.40
CA GLU A 102 -8.32 -12.98 3.08
C GLU A 102 -7.97 -11.94 1.99
N GLU A 103 -8.01 -10.64 2.32
CA GLU A 103 -7.63 -9.55 1.40
C GLU A 103 -6.13 -9.45 1.20
N ALA A 104 -5.35 -9.60 2.29
CA ALA A 104 -3.90 -9.72 2.19
C ALA A 104 -3.50 -10.90 1.29
N ALA A 105 -4.17 -12.05 1.41
CA ALA A 105 -3.93 -13.20 0.54
C ALA A 105 -4.30 -12.94 -0.94
N ILE A 106 -5.24 -12.04 -1.23
CA ILE A 106 -5.51 -11.59 -2.61
C ILE A 106 -4.31 -10.80 -3.12
N ALA A 107 -3.85 -9.81 -2.35
CA ALA A 107 -2.69 -9.00 -2.72
C ALA A 107 -1.44 -9.86 -2.93
N ASP A 108 -1.19 -10.83 -2.05
CA ASP A 108 -0.10 -11.80 -2.19
C ASP A 108 -0.21 -12.59 -3.50
N ARG A 109 -1.39 -13.09 -3.85
CA ARG A 109 -1.58 -13.82 -5.11
C ARG A 109 -1.30 -12.96 -6.34
N LEU A 110 -1.73 -11.70 -6.31
CA LEU A 110 -1.51 -10.75 -7.41
C LEU A 110 -0.03 -10.37 -7.54
N MET A 111 0.68 -10.20 -6.41
CA MET A 111 2.12 -9.96 -6.38
C MET A 111 2.93 -11.21 -6.80
N ASN A 112 2.40 -12.41 -6.56
CA ASN A 112 3.12 -13.68 -6.70
C ASN A 112 2.93 -14.39 -8.05
N TRP A 113 2.72 -13.62 -9.12
CA TRP A 113 2.95 -14.06 -10.50
C TRP A 113 4.47 -14.02 -10.81
N LYS A 114 5.23 -15.09 -11.10
CA LYS A 114 5.57 -16.30 -10.32
C LYS A 114 7.12 -16.44 -10.30
N PRO A 115 7.76 -17.08 -9.31
CA PRO A 115 9.21 -17.26 -9.36
C PRO A 115 9.57 -18.39 -10.33
N ALA A 116 10.17 -18.03 -11.47
CA ALA A 116 11.27 -18.84 -11.99
C ALA A 116 12.46 -18.67 -11.03
N GLY A 117 12.43 -19.39 -9.90
CA GLY A 117 13.61 -19.75 -9.13
C GLY A 117 14.42 -18.62 -8.46
N ARG A 118 13.80 -17.69 -7.72
CA ARG A 118 14.59 -16.94 -6.73
C ARG A 118 13.81 -16.64 -5.45
N ALA A 119 14.34 -17.15 -4.34
CA ALA A 119 13.92 -16.76 -3.01
C ALA A 119 14.20 -15.26 -2.82
N VAL A 120 13.25 -14.54 -2.25
CA VAL A 120 13.45 -13.16 -1.82
C VAL A 120 14.17 -13.21 -0.48
N GLU A 121 15.43 -12.77 -0.44
CA GLU A 121 16.11 -12.50 0.83
C GLU A 121 15.51 -11.24 1.45
N PHE A 122 14.97 -11.38 2.66
CA PHE A 122 14.58 -10.24 3.48
C PHE A 122 15.85 -9.52 3.95
N HIS A 123 16.18 -8.37 3.38
CA HIS A 123 17.21 -7.49 3.93
C HIS A 123 16.57 -6.64 5.03
N PRO A 124 16.96 -6.79 6.31
CA PRO A 124 16.49 -5.88 7.35
C PRO A 124 16.92 -4.45 7.00
N LEU A 125 16.07 -3.49 7.38
CA LEU A 125 16.29 -2.05 7.21
C LEU A 125 17.71 -1.69 7.65
N ARG A 126 18.44 -0.92 6.84
CA ARG A 126 19.77 -0.40 7.20
C ARG A 126 19.68 0.34 8.54
N ASP A 127 20.48 -0.07 9.51
CA ASP A 127 20.60 0.44 10.88
C ASP A 127 21.02 1.93 10.97
N ASN A 128 20.18 2.84 10.49
CA ASN A 128 20.44 4.28 10.61
C ASN A 128 19.56 4.98 11.67
N LEU A 129 18.81 4.22 12.48
CA LEU A 129 18.24 4.72 13.73
C LEU A 129 19.26 4.49 14.86
N ARG A 130 20.17 5.45 15.06
CA ARG A 130 21.02 5.48 16.25
C ARG A 130 20.12 5.69 17.47
N VAL A 131 19.83 4.62 18.20
CA VAL A 131 19.25 4.67 19.56
C VAL A 131 20.39 4.84 20.56
N ASP A 132 21.18 5.90 20.42
CA ASP A 132 22.20 6.26 21.40
C ASP A 132 21.63 7.31 22.36
N ARG A 133 20.98 6.82 23.42
CA ARG A 133 20.88 7.37 24.80
C ARG A 133 19.54 6.99 25.43
N LEU A 134 19.51 5.80 26.03
CA LEU A 134 18.70 5.55 27.22
C LEU A 134 19.66 5.12 28.34
N PRO A 135 19.66 5.78 29.52
CA PRO A 135 20.60 5.47 30.59
C PRO A 135 20.36 4.05 31.13
N MET A 136 21.45 3.32 31.35
CA MET A 136 21.45 1.96 31.89
C MET A 136 20.70 1.86 33.22
N GLY A 137 19.74 0.94 33.30
CA GLY A 137 19.21 0.45 34.57
C GLY A 137 17.69 0.29 34.60
N ALA A 138 17.16 -0.72 33.91
CA ALA A 138 15.86 -1.31 34.26
C ALA A 138 15.83 -2.78 33.84
N SER A 139 15.98 -3.65 34.83
CA SER A 139 15.73 -5.09 34.75
C SER A 139 14.22 -5.33 34.58
N TYR A 140 13.83 -6.13 33.59
CA TYR A 140 12.55 -6.83 33.62
C TYR A 140 12.77 -8.30 33.26
N ALA A 141 12.58 -9.14 34.27
CA ALA A 141 12.47 -10.58 34.14
C ALA A 141 11.14 -10.94 33.45
N VAL A 142 11.18 -11.90 32.54
CA VAL A 142 9.97 -12.63 32.11
C VAL A 142 10.15 -14.07 32.57
N GLY A 143 9.38 -14.44 33.59
CA GLY A 143 9.31 -15.78 34.13
C GLY A 143 8.32 -16.66 33.37
N ALA A 144 8.70 -17.94 33.30
CA ALA A 144 7.95 -19.18 33.06
C ALA A 144 6.93 -19.23 31.90
#